data_AF-A0A6S7HID3-F1
#
_entry.id   AF-A0A6S7HID3-F1
#
_cell.length_a   1.000
_cell.length_b   1.000
_cell.length_c   1.000
_cell.angle_alpha   90.00
_cell.angle_beta   90.00
_cell.angle_gamma   90.00
#
_symmetry.space_group_name_H-M   'P 1'
#
loop_
_entity.id
_entity.type
_entity.pdbx_description
1 polymer ?
#
loop_
_entity_poly.entity_id
_entity_poly.type
_entity_poly.pdbx_seq_one_letter_code
_entity_poly.pdbx_strand_id
1 'polypeptide(L)'
;MTLFVVLIKKHDTILYDTERMRIDLQTLYETLLVGYSPCHGFTQVKGHTGGFYHVVCRHGVTAASKFLTIKESVRDAADLYLSFKHIPLAFLCDTPCGFVRHLGCRAKEVTEQLWGKFCGCFEEPSLEKSPTTGINVPALVTSEYRAADKEMVDPGDTIAHPLTGMTRRYVLGDRFHAANNPHKSPLCRYHDINLLQQSNTIKTSYQESENNRKNVRRLRSSCMQNFSTHYFYNYLMDFYQNEEIVKNQKATISKILKPNEELIRDTYMRFIVKER
;
A
#
# COMPACT_ATOMS: atom_id res chain seq x y z
N MET A 1 11.78 23.53 -31.38
CA MET A 1 11.33 22.13 -31.49
C MET A 1 12.52 21.30 -31.92
N THR A 2 13.27 20.76 -30.96
CA THR A 2 14.55 20.09 -31.23
C THR A 2 14.27 18.61 -31.45
N LEU A 3 14.30 18.19 -32.71
CA LEU A 3 14.14 16.81 -33.13
C LEU A 3 15.43 16.05 -32.78
N PHE A 4 15.39 15.17 -31.77
CA PHE A 4 16.50 14.25 -31.50
C PHE A 4 16.50 13.15 -32.56
N VAL A 5 17.37 13.27 -33.56
CA VAL A 5 17.70 12.20 -34.50
C VAL A 5 18.85 11.39 -33.90
N VAL A 6 18.56 10.18 -33.45
CA VAL A 6 19.60 9.22 -33.03
C VAL A 6 20.22 8.63 -34.29
N LEU A 7 21.44 9.06 -34.64
CA LEU A 7 22.27 8.46 -35.68
C LEU A 7 22.87 7.15 -35.13
N ILE A 8 22.30 6.01 -35.51
CA ILE A 8 22.90 4.69 -35.21
C ILE A 8 23.97 4.40 -36.27
N LYS A 9 25.23 4.38 -35.81
CA LYS A 9 26.41 4.00 -36.59
C LYS A 9 26.29 2.52 -36.98
N LYS A 10 26.42 2.23 -38.28
CA LYS A 10 26.32 0.90 -38.87
C LYS A 10 27.52 0.03 -38.44
N HIS A 11 27.36 -0.79 -37.41
CA HIS A 11 28.27 -1.88 -37.08
C HIS A 11 27.42 -3.12 -36.76
N ASP A 12 27.70 -4.20 -37.49
CA ASP A 12 27.21 -5.56 -37.34
C ASP A 12 25.73 -5.72 -36.95
N THR A 13 24.91 -5.86 -37.99
CA THR A 13 23.47 -6.11 -37.91
C THR A 13 23.19 -7.42 -37.17
N ILE A 14 23.11 -7.36 -35.84
CA ILE A 14 22.24 -8.26 -35.10
C ILE A 14 20.83 -7.89 -35.59
N LEU A 15 20.23 -8.73 -36.44
CA LEU A 15 18.81 -8.66 -36.77
C LEU A 15 18.04 -8.89 -35.47
N TYR A 16 17.92 -7.85 -34.65
CA TYR A 16 16.95 -7.82 -33.57
C TYR A 16 15.59 -7.84 -34.25
N ASP A 17 14.89 -8.94 -34.05
CA ASP A 17 13.53 -9.17 -34.50
C ASP A 17 12.67 -7.94 -34.16
N THR A 18 12.17 -7.26 -35.19
CA THR A 18 11.37 -6.03 -35.07
C THR A 18 10.09 -6.28 -34.27
N GLU A 19 9.57 -7.51 -34.31
CA GLU A 19 8.44 -7.94 -33.48
C GLU A 19 8.83 -7.97 -32.00
N ARG A 20 9.99 -8.56 -31.70
CA ARG A 20 10.52 -8.60 -30.33
C ARG A 20 10.80 -7.21 -29.76
N MET A 21 11.40 -6.32 -30.55
CA MET A 21 11.62 -4.92 -30.13
C MET A 21 10.29 -4.21 -29.83
N ARG A 22 9.25 -4.44 -30.64
CA ARG A 22 7.92 -3.89 -30.39
C ARG A 22 7.32 -4.41 -29.09
N ILE A 23 7.42 -5.72 -28.83
CA ILE A 23 6.94 -6.35 -27.59
C ILE A 23 7.69 -5.79 -26.38
N ASP A 24 9.01 -5.64 -26.47
CA ASP A 24 9.84 -5.10 -25.39
C ASP A 24 9.47 -3.64 -25.08
N LEU A 25 9.24 -2.83 -26.13
CA LEU A 25 8.77 -1.45 -25.97
C LEU A 25 7.38 -1.39 -25.34
N GLN A 26 6.43 -2.20 -25.80
CA GLN A 26 5.09 -2.26 -25.21
C GLN A 26 5.16 -2.67 -23.73
N THR A 27 5.95 -3.68 -23.40
CA THR A 27 6.18 -4.13 -22.02
C THR A 27 6.79 -3.02 -21.15
N LEU A 28 7.74 -2.25 -21.71
CA LEU A 28 8.32 -1.09 -21.04
C LEU A 28 7.25 -0.02 -20.76
N TYR A 29 6.44 0.35 -21.76
CA TYR A 29 5.37 1.32 -21.59
C TYR A 29 4.33 0.86 -20.57
N GLU A 30 3.91 -0.41 -20.60
CA GLU A 30 2.99 -0.98 -19.61
C GLU A 30 3.59 -0.94 -18.20
N THR A 31 4.89 -1.25 -18.07
CA THR A 31 5.60 -1.17 -16.77
C THR A 31 5.63 0.27 -16.25
N LEU A 32 5.92 1.25 -17.10
CA LEU A 32 6.05 2.65 -16.69
C LEU A 32 4.70 3.31 -16.43
N LEU A 33 3.74 3.16 -17.35
CA LEU A 33 2.47 3.89 -17.33
C LEU A 33 1.39 3.21 -16.50
N VAL A 34 1.31 1.89 -16.57
CA VAL A 34 0.29 1.09 -15.87
C VAL A 34 0.86 0.51 -14.58
N GLY A 35 2.18 0.44 -14.46
CA GLY A 35 2.81 -0.23 -13.32
C GLY A 35 2.67 -1.74 -13.45
N TYR A 36 2.63 -2.28 -14.67
CA TYR A 36 2.64 -3.72 -14.87
C TYR A 36 3.90 -4.29 -14.23
N SER A 37 3.72 -5.23 -13.29
CA SER A 37 4.82 -5.80 -12.55
C SER A 37 5.31 -7.06 -13.25
N PRO A 38 6.59 -7.14 -13.64
CA PRO A 38 7.14 -8.41 -14.14
C PRO A 38 7.23 -9.45 -13.01
N CYS A 39 7.21 -9.03 -11.74
CA CYS A 39 7.35 -9.93 -10.59
C CYS A 39 6.03 -10.60 -10.19
N HIS A 40 4.88 -9.99 -10.48
CA HIS A 40 3.56 -10.46 -10.06
C HIS A 40 2.52 -10.26 -11.15
N GLY A 41 1.78 -11.32 -11.47
CA GLY A 41 0.68 -11.27 -12.43
C GLY A 41 -0.62 -10.88 -11.74
N PHE A 42 -1.32 -9.89 -12.28
CA PHE A 42 -2.71 -9.62 -11.93
C PHE A 42 -3.63 -10.41 -12.88
N THR A 43 -4.67 -11.03 -12.33
CA THR A 43 -5.64 -11.81 -13.11
C THR A 43 -6.65 -10.89 -13.78
N GLN A 44 -6.95 -11.15 -15.05
CA GLN A 44 -8.04 -10.49 -15.78
C GLN A 44 -8.95 -11.53 -16.40
N VAL A 45 -10.25 -11.37 -16.18
CA VAL A 45 -11.27 -12.12 -16.91
C VAL A 45 -11.86 -11.18 -17.96
N LYS A 46 -11.79 -11.57 -19.23
CA LYS A 46 -12.29 -10.74 -20.34
C LYS A 46 -13.79 -10.47 -20.15
N GLY A 47 -14.20 -9.21 -20.28
CA GLY A 47 -15.60 -8.79 -20.08
C GLY A 47 -15.97 -8.52 -18.61
N HIS A 48 -15.04 -8.66 -17.67
CA HIS A 48 -15.25 -8.36 -16.26
C HIS A 48 -14.38 -7.18 -15.78
N THR A 49 -14.86 -6.51 -14.75
CA THR A 49 -14.12 -5.47 -14.03
C THR A 49 -13.12 -6.10 -13.06
N GLY A 50 -12.12 -5.34 -12.61
CA GLY A 50 -11.18 -5.78 -11.56
C GLY A 50 -11.79 -5.76 -10.15
N GLY A 51 -13.04 -5.28 -10.01
CA GLY A 51 -13.72 -5.15 -8.73
C GLY A 51 -13.31 -3.88 -7.97
N PHE A 52 -12.87 -4.04 -6.72
CA PHE A 52 -12.46 -2.93 -5.86
C PHE A 52 -11.11 -3.20 -5.22
N TYR A 53 -10.21 -2.23 -5.33
CA TYR A 53 -8.99 -2.19 -4.52
C TYR A 53 -9.30 -1.48 -3.20
N HIS A 54 -8.83 -2.05 -2.09
CA HIS A 54 -9.00 -1.47 -0.76
C HIS A 54 -7.67 -1.32 -0.05
N VAL A 55 -7.45 -0.17 0.59
CA VAL A 55 -6.43 0.00 1.62
C VAL A 55 -7.13 -0.11 2.97
N VAL A 56 -6.77 -1.12 3.76
CA VAL A 56 -7.37 -1.40 5.06
C VAL A 56 -6.34 -1.23 6.17
N CYS A 57 -6.78 -0.69 7.31
CA CYS A 57 -5.96 -0.72 8.51
C CYS A 57 -6.10 -2.07 9.23
N ARG A 58 -5.22 -2.34 10.18
CA ARG A 58 -5.25 -3.56 11.00
C ARG A 58 -6.55 -3.77 11.79
N HIS A 59 -7.37 -2.74 12.00
CA HIS A 59 -8.65 -2.87 12.70
C HIS A 59 -9.80 -3.25 11.75
N GLY A 60 -9.50 -3.50 10.47
CA GLY A 60 -10.50 -3.80 9.43
C GLY A 60 -11.23 -2.57 8.88
N VAL A 61 -10.80 -1.36 9.23
CA VAL A 61 -11.34 -0.10 8.67
C VAL A 61 -10.82 0.06 7.25
N THR A 62 -11.73 0.33 6.31
CA THR A 62 -11.35 0.70 4.94
C THR A 62 -10.95 2.17 4.94
N ALA A 63 -9.65 2.43 4.76
CA ALA A 63 -9.07 3.77 4.77
C ALA A 63 -9.10 4.44 3.39
N ALA A 64 -9.03 3.64 2.32
CA ALA A 64 -9.21 4.11 0.95
C ALA A 64 -9.77 2.98 0.08
N SER A 65 -10.52 3.32 -0.96
CA SER A 65 -11.05 2.35 -1.93
C SER A 65 -11.08 2.92 -3.34
N LYS A 66 -10.84 2.07 -4.33
CA LYS A 66 -10.88 2.41 -5.75
C LYS A 66 -11.63 1.35 -6.53
N PHE A 67 -12.60 1.78 -7.33
CA PHE A 67 -13.25 0.89 -8.30
C PHE A 67 -12.33 0.65 -9.50
N LEU A 68 -12.18 -0.62 -9.87
CA LEU A 68 -11.29 -1.07 -10.93
C LEU A 68 -12.13 -1.40 -12.17
N THR A 69 -12.23 -0.46 -13.10
CA THR A 69 -12.97 -0.65 -14.37
C THR A 69 -12.38 -1.77 -15.22
N ILE A 70 -11.07 -1.97 -15.12
CA ILE A 70 -10.28 -3.01 -15.79
C ILE A 70 -9.48 -3.81 -14.76
N LYS A 71 -8.53 -4.62 -15.23
CA LYS A 71 -7.58 -5.35 -14.40
C LYS A 71 -6.87 -4.44 -13.40
N GLU A 72 -6.69 -4.95 -12.19
CA GLU A 72 -5.83 -4.33 -11.18
C GLU A 72 -4.40 -4.12 -11.70
N SER A 73 -3.82 -3.01 -11.27
CA SER A 73 -2.43 -2.66 -11.53
C SER A 73 -1.82 -1.93 -10.34
N VAL A 74 -0.49 -1.84 -10.31
CA VAL A 74 0.23 -1.07 -9.30
C VAL A 74 -0.16 0.41 -9.33
N ARG A 75 -0.58 0.94 -10.48
CA ARG A 75 -1.10 2.30 -10.60
C ARG A 75 -2.30 2.54 -9.68
N ASP A 76 -3.16 1.55 -9.50
CA ASP A 76 -4.35 1.66 -8.65
C ASP A 76 -3.97 1.82 -7.17
N ALA A 77 -2.99 1.03 -6.71
CA ALA A 77 -2.40 1.20 -5.39
C ALA A 77 -1.71 2.57 -5.24
N ALA A 78 -1.00 3.04 -6.26
CA ALA A 78 -0.33 4.34 -6.26
C ALA A 78 -1.31 5.52 -6.20
N ASP A 79 -2.44 5.44 -6.92
CA ASP A 79 -3.50 6.46 -6.87
C ASP A 79 -4.04 6.61 -5.45
N LEU A 80 -4.34 5.49 -4.79
CA LEU A 80 -4.81 5.52 -3.40
C LEU A 80 -3.72 6.00 -2.44
N TYR A 81 -2.48 5.56 -2.63
CA TYR A 81 -1.38 5.94 -1.76
C TYR A 81 -1.11 7.46 -1.78
N LEU A 82 -1.14 8.08 -2.95
CA LEU A 82 -0.99 9.53 -3.10
C LEU A 82 -2.22 10.33 -2.65
N SER A 83 -3.37 9.69 -2.50
CA SER A 83 -4.60 10.34 -2.00
C SER A 83 -4.60 10.53 -0.47
N PHE A 84 -3.70 9.88 0.26
CA PHE A 84 -3.62 10.04 1.71
C PHE A 84 -3.11 11.42 2.09
N LYS A 85 -3.88 12.16 2.89
CA LYS A 85 -3.40 13.39 3.56
C LYS A 85 -2.13 13.13 4.37
N HIS A 86 -2.10 12.01 5.08
CA HIS A 86 -0.93 11.54 5.83
C HIS A 86 -0.57 10.13 5.38
N ILE A 87 0.53 10.01 4.65
CA ILE A 87 1.00 8.74 4.09
C ILE A 87 1.36 7.77 5.24
N PRO A 88 0.87 6.51 5.21
CA PRO A 88 1.12 5.53 6.28
C PRO A 88 2.60 5.18 6.37
N LEU A 89 3.13 5.00 7.59
CA LEU A 89 4.54 4.68 7.84
C LEU A 89 5.02 3.43 7.11
N ALA A 90 4.20 2.38 7.13
CA ALA A 90 4.44 1.14 6.40
C ALA A 90 3.23 0.84 5.52
N PHE A 91 3.48 0.53 4.26
CA PHE A 91 2.48 0.04 3.31
C PHE A 91 2.82 -1.39 2.94
N LEU A 92 1.93 -2.31 3.32
CA LEU A 92 2.06 -3.73 3.01
C LEU A 92 1.29 -4.03 1.74
N CYS A 93 1.96 -4.58 0.74
CA CYS A 93 1.32 -4.97 -0.51
C CYS A 93 2.05 -6.16 -1.15
N ASP A 94 1.39 -6.81 -2.11
CA ASP A 94 1.94 -8.01 -2.77
C ASP A 94 3.15 -7.68 -3.66
N THR A 95 3.19 -6.45 -4.20
CA THR A 95 4.23 -6.01 -5.14
C THR A 95 4.96 -4.76 -4.65
N PRO A 96 5.73 -4.83 -3.56
CA PRO A 96 6.36 -3.65 -2.98
C PRO A 96 7.42 -3.03 -3.91
N CYS A 97 8.23 -3.87 -4.57
CA CYS A 97 9.25 -3.41 -5.51
C CYS A 97 8.67 -2.74 -6.76
N GLY A 98 7.60 -3.33 -7.33
CA GLY A 98 6.89 -2.75 -8.47
C GLY A 98 6.19 -1.45 -8.09
N PHE A 99 5.60 -1.39 -6.90
CA PHE A 99 5.01 -0.18 -6.34
C PHE A 99 6.02 0.96 -6.21
N VAL A 100 7.14 0.73 -5.54
CA VAL A 100 8.17 1.74 -5.35
C VAL A 100 8.71 2.23 -6.69
N ARG A 101 8.99 1.31 -7.63
CA ARG A 101 9.49 1.68 -8.96
C ARG A 101 8.46 2.51 -9.73
N HIS A 102 7.21 2.08 -9.79
CA HIS A 102 6.15 2.80 -10.49
C HIS A 102 5.95 4.20 -9.89
N LEU A 103 5.89 4.30 -8.56
CA LEU A 103 5.74 5.59 -7.89
C LEU A 103 6.95 6.49 -8.13
N GLY A 104 8.17 5.94 -8.15
CA GLY A 104 9.39 6.69 -8.44
C GLY A 104 9.44 7.27 -9.85
N CYS A 105 8.86 6.57 -10.84
CA CYS A 105 8.69 7.12 -12.18
C CYS A 105 7.59 8.18 -12.26
N ARG A 106 6.53 8.02 -11.47
CA ARG A 106 5.32 8.85 -11.55
C ARG A 106 5.40 10.14 -10.74
N ALA A 107 5.99 10.10 -9.55
CA ALA A 107 6.01 11.17 -8.56
C ALA A 107 7.39 11.23 -7.88
N LYS A 108 8.42 11.50 -8.69
CA LYS A 108 9.82 11.40 -8.29
C LYS A 108 10.13 12.22 -7.04
N GLU A 109 9.69 13.48 -7.02
CA GLU A 109 9.92 14.43 -5.93
C GLU A 109 9.33 13.93 -4.61
N VAL A 110 8.16 13.27 -4.67
CA VAL A 110 7.53 12.66 -3.50
C VAL A 110 8.35 11.46 -3.04
N THR A 111 8.73 10.57 -3.94
CA THR A 111 9.49 9.35 -3.58
C THR A 111 10.89 9.63 -3.05
N GLU A 112 11.55 10.70 -3.52
CA GLU A 112 12.83 11.17 -2.99
C GLU A 112 12.70 11.56 -1.51
N GLN A 113 11.60 12.21 -1.13
CA GLN A 113 11.34 12.57 0.26
C GLN A 113 10.93 11.35 1.11
N LEU A 114 10.11 10.45 0.57
CA LEU A 114 9.59 9.31 1.34
C LEU A 114 10.65 8.23 1.60
N TRP A 115 11.52 7.94 0.63
CA TRP A 115 12.51 6.88 0.77
C TRP A 115 13.84 7.10 0.04
N GLY A 116 13.91 7.98 -0.96
CA GLY A 116 15.16 8.26 -1.68
C GLY A 116 15.87 6.97 -2.13
N LYS A 117 17.18 6.88 -1.84
CA LYS A 117 18.00 5.70 -2.19
C LYS A 117 17.59 4.39 -1.50
N PHE A 118 16.78 4.45 -0.45
CA PHE A 118 16.33 3.27 0.26
C PHE A 118 15.17 2.55 -0.44
N CYS A 119 14.53 3.17 -1.46
CA CYS A 119 13.52 2.51 -2.29
C CYS A 119 12.43 1.78 -1.47
N GLY A 120 11.90 2.41 -0.42
CA GLY A 120 10.89 1.84 0.48
C GLY A 120 11.37 0.68 1.37
N CYS A 121 12.64 0.29 1.30
CA CYS A 121 13.24 -0.77 2.10
C CYS A 121 13.81 -0.24 3.43
N PHE A 122 14.20 -1.14 4.33
CA PHE A 122 14.86 -0.81 5.59
C PHE A 122 16.31 -0.33 5.42
N GLU A 123 16.99 -0.80 4.38
CA GLU A 123 18.33 -0.36 4.00
C GLU A 123 18.42 -0.20 2.47
N GLU A 124 19.53 0.35 1.98
CA GLU A 124 19.74 0.55 0.56
C GLU A 124 19.88 -0.81 -0.15
N PRO A 125 18.96 -1.15 -1.08
CA PRO A 125 18.97 -2.44 -1.74
C PRO A 125 20.19 -2.57 -2.66
N SER A 126 20.95 -3.65 -2.51
CA SER A 126 22.15 -3.93 -3.30
C SER A 126 22.17 -5.38 -3.79
N LEU A 127 22.70 -5.58 -5.00
CA LEU A 127 22.95 -6.91 -5.57
C LEU A 127 24.17 -7.59 -4.94
N GLU A 128 25.06 -6.83 -4.32
CA GLU A 128 26.34 -7.32 -3.78
C GLU A 128 26.19 -7.98 -2.41
N LYS A 129 25.16 -7.58 -1.65
CA LYS A 129 24.93 -8.06 -0.28
C LYS A 129 23.51 -8.56 -0.07
N SER A 130 23.35 -9.39 0.96
CA SER A 130 22.05 -9.83 1.46
C SER A 130 21.47 -8.82 2.45
N PRO A 131 20.11 -8.72 2.51
CA PRO A 131 19.48 -7.84 3.47
C PRO A 131 19.80 -8.28 4.91
N THR A 132 19.98 -7.30 5.76
CA THR A 132 20.23 -7.47 7.19
C THR A 132 18.94 -7.90 7.89
N THR A 133 19.03 -8.92 8.75
CA THR A 133 17.91 -9.38 9.57
C THR A 133 17.96 -8.74 10.97
N GLY A 134 16.83 -8.74 11.68
CA GLY A 134 16.75 -8.18 13.04
C GLY A 134 16.84 -6.66 13.09
N ILE A 135 16.44 -5.97 12.02
CA ILE A 135 16.43 -4.51 11.96
C ILE A 135 15.43 -3.99 12.98
N ASN A 136 15.84 -3.00 13.76
CA ASN A 136 15.01 -2.39 14.79
C ASN A 136 14.47 -1.04 14.32
N VAL A 137 13.15 -0.93 14.13
CA VAL A 137 12.47 0.34 13.82
C VAL A 137 11.33 0.56 14.83
N PRO A 138 11.61 1.12 16.02
CA PRO A 138 10.62 1.25 17.11
C PRO A 138 9.36 2.03 16.73
N ALA A 139 9.47 2.95 15.76
CA ALA A 139 8.33 3.74 15.29
C ALA A 139 7.28 2.92 14.53
N LEU A 140 7.65 1.74 14.00
CA LEU A 140 6.71 0.81 13.37
C LEU A 140 5.96 -0.08 14.37
N VAL A 141 6.33 -0.04 15.66
CA VAL A 141 5.55 -0.69 16.71
C VAL A 141 4.15 -0.10 16.70
N THR A 142 3.18 -0.99 16.56
CA THR A 142 1.78 -0.62 16.45
C THR A 142 1.20 -0.31 17.84
N SER A 143 0.11 0.46 17.91
CA SER A 143 -0.21 1.18 19.16
C SER A 143 -0.56 0.29 20.36
N GLU A 144 -1.08 -0.93 20.18
CA GLU A 144 -1.40 -1.81 21.33
C GLU A 144 -0.15 -2.43 21.96
N TYR A 145 0.99 -2.37 21.28
CA TYR A 145 2.27 -2.88 21.79
C TYR A 145 3.18 -1.76 22.30
N ARG A 146 2.68 -0.52 22.38
CA ARG A 146 3.46 0.61 22.91
C ARG A 146 3.31 0.70 24.42
N ALA A 147 4.41 1.04 25.09
CA ALA A 147 4.42 1.25 26.54
C ALA A 147 3.67 2.51 26.98
N ALA A 148 3.57 3.52 26.09
CA ALA A 148 2.88 4.77 26.35
C ALA A 148 2.24 5.31 25.07
N ASP A 149 1.14 6.02 25.23
CA ASP A 149 0.52 6.78 24.15
C ASP A 149 1.41 7.93 23.71
N LYS A 150 1.30 8.27 22.43
CA LYS A 150 1.98 9.43 21.84
C LYS A 150 0.96 10.45 21.39
N GLU A 151 1.19 11.68 21.79
CA GLU A 151 0.50 12.82 21.20
C GLU A 151 0.87 12.93 19.71
N MET A 152 -0.11 13.31 18.90
CA MET A 152 0.13 13.59 17.49
C MET A 152 0.55 15.04 17.35
N VAL A 153 1.52 15.27 16.49
CA VAL A 153 2.02 16.61 16.15
C VAL A 153 1.46 17.00 14.79
N ASP A 154 1.07 18.26 14.63
CA ASP A 154 0.71 18.80 13.33
C ASP A 154 1.97 18.88 12.45
N PRO A 155 2.05 18.09 11.36
CA PRO A 155 3.21 18.14 10.48
C PRO A 155 3.23 19.41 9.61
N GLY A 156 2.18 20.25 9.64
CA GLY A 156 2.04 21.38 8.73
C GLY A 156 2.06 20.90 7.27
N ASP A 157 2.86 21.57 6.44
CA ASP A 157 3.05 21.21 5.03
C ASP A 157 4.13 20.12 4.81
N THR A 158 4.69 19.56 5.88
CA THR A 158 5.72 18.52 5.76
C THR A 158 5.13 17.12 5.55
N ILE A 159 5.91 16.22 4.95
CA ILE A 159 5.53 14.80 4.82
C ILE A 159 5.68 14.01 6.14
N ALA A 160 5.97 14.68 7.26
CA ALA A 160 6.16 14.01 8.54
C ALA A 160 4.88 13.28 8.97
N HIS A 161 5.02 12.07 9.50
CA HIS A 161 3.90 11.30 10.00
C HIS A 161 3.44 11.89 11.34
N PRO A 162 2.18 12.28 11.51
CA PRO A 162 1.74 13.02 12.70
C PRO A 162 2.00 12.30 14.04
N LEU A 163 1.97 10.96 14.05
CA LEU A 163 2.16 10.17 15.28
C LEU A 163 3.63 9.90 15.65
N THR A 164 4.54 9.97 14.68
CA THR A 164 5.94 9.54 14.90
C THR A 164 6.95 10.60 14.52
N GLY A 165 6.54 11.68 13.86
CA GLY A 165 7.41 12.71 13.29
C GLY A 165 8.29 12.21 12.13
N MET A 166 8.22 10.93 11.77
CA MET A 166 9.09 10.37 10.75
C MET A 166 8.69 10.85 9.36
N THR A 167 9.68 11.14 8.53
CA THR A 167 9.51 11.40 7.09
C THR A 167 9.69 10.13 6.26
N ARG A 168 10.55 9.21 6.70
CA ARG A 168 10.80 7.95 6.00
C ARG A 168 9.57 7.03 5.99
N ARG A 169 9.28 6.41 4.84
CA ARG A 169 8.22 5.42 4.64
C ARG A 169 8.78 4.09 4.15
N TYR A 170 8.08 3.03 4.53
CA TYR A 170 8.43 1.65 4.18
C TYR A 170 7.34 1.06 3.31
N VAL A 171 7.73 0.34 2.27
CA VAL A 171 6.84 -0.43 1.40
C VAL A 171 7.33 -1.86 1.47
N LEU A 172 6.54 -2.75 2.06
CA LEU A 172 6.99 -4.08 2.46
C LEU A 172 6.01 -5.15 1.97
N GLY A 173 6.48 -6.40 1.93
CA GLY A 173 5.66 -7.58 1.69
C GLY A 173 5.80 -8.57 2.84
N ASP A 174 4.68 -9.19 3.26
CA ASP A 174 4.67 -10.28 4.25
C ASP A 174 4.89 -11.65 3.59
N ARG A 175 4.50 -11.75 2.32
CA ARG A 175 4.55 -12.98 1.56
C ARG A 175 5.55 -12.87 0.42
N PHE A 176 6.82 -13.10 0.73
CA PHE A 176 7.70 -13.71 -0.26
C PHE A 176 7.16 -15.12 -0.50
N HIS A 177 6.13 -15.21 -1.35
CA HIS A 177 5.39 -16.44 -1.56
C HIS A 177 6.33 -17.58 -1.96
N ALA A 178 6.04 -18.73 -1.36
CA ALA A 178 6.67 -20.02 -1.52
C ALA A 178 7.13 -20.34 -2.95
N ALA A 179 8.11 -21.26 -3.04
CA ALA A 179 8.89 -21.74 -4.19
C ALA A 179 8.27 -21.78 -5.61
N ASN A 180 6.95 -21.67 -5.76
CA ASN A 180 6.23 -21.79 -7.03
C ASN A 180 6.15 -20.49 -7.85
N ASN A 181 6.29 -19.30 -7.24
CA ASN A 181 6.30 -18.01 -7.95
C ASN A 181 7.32 -17.04 -7.33
N PRO A 182 8.63 -17.31 -7.46
CA PRO A 182 9.65 -16.46 -6.87
C PRO A 182 9.66 -15.08 -7.52
N HIS A 183 9.87 -14.05 -6.70
CA HIS A 183 10.18 -12.71 -7.20
C HIS A 183 11.38 -12.77 -8.16
N LYS A 184 11.26 -12.12 -9.32
CA LYS A 184 12.26 -12.22 -10.40
C LYS A 184 13.58 -11.48 -10.12
N SER A 185 13.61 -10.59 -9.12
CA SER A 185 14.82 -9.81 -8.79
C SER A 185 15.33 -10.12 -7.38
N PRO A 186 16.65 -10.37 -7.20
CA PRO A 186 17.29 -10.50 -5.90
C PRO A 186 17.22 -9.25 -5.01
N LEU A 187 16.79 -8.11 -5.53
CA LEU A 187 16.55 -6.91 -4.74
C LEU A 187 15.20 -6.95 -4.02
N CYS A 188 14.26 -7.79 -4.46
CA CYS A 188 12.93 -7.83 -3.86
C CYS A 188 12.99 -8.19 -2.38
N ARG A 189 13.87 -9.10 -1.97
CA ARG A 189 14.06 -9.54 -0.58
C ARG A 189 14.36 -8.42 0.43
N TYR A 190 14.77 -7.22 0.00
CA TYR A 190 14.93 -6.07 0.88
C TYR A 190 13.59 -5.48 1.37
N HIS A 191 12.48 -5.82 0.70
CA HIS A 191 11.12 -5.44 1.09
C HIS A 191 10.47 -6.43 2.07
N ASP A 192 11.19 -7.45 2.53
CA ASP A 192 10.63 -8.46 3.44
C ASP A 192 10.37 -7.87 4.83
N ILE A 193 9.11 -7.89 5.25
CA ILE A 193 8.71 -7.43 6.58
C ILE A 193 9.42 -8.23 7.69
N ASN A 194 9.81 -9.48 7.42
CA ASN A 194 10.46 -10.35 8.39
C ASN A 194 11.91 -9.97 8.69
N LEU A 195 12.49 -9.02 7.94
CA LEU A 195 13.76 -8.38 8.30
C LEU A 195 13.64 -7.52 9.57
N LEU A 196 12.42 -7.07 9.89
CA LEU A 196 12.11 -6.23 11.05
C LEU A 196 11.94 -7.07 12.31
N GLN A 197 12.60 -6.69 13.40
CA GLN A 197 12.45 -7.33 14.71
C GLN A 197 10.99 -7.25 15.23
N GLN A 198 10.28 -6.16 14.90
CA GLN A 198 8.90 -5.91 15.26
C GLN A 198 7.87 -6.51 14.29
N SER A 199 8.26 -7.33 13.31
CA SER A 199 7.36 -7.89 12.29
C SER A 199 6.10 -8.55 12.89
N ASN A 200 6.26 -9.22 14.04
CA ASN A 200 5.16 -9.84 14.78
C ASN A 200 4.06 -8.87 15.26
N THR A 201 4.34 -7.57 15.34
CA THR A 201 3.36 -6.52 15.69
C THR A 201 2.54 -6.05 14.47
N ILE A 202 2.89 -6.49 13.26
CA ILE A 202 2.36 -6.04 11.97
C ILE A 202 2.00 -7.24 11.05
N LYS A 203 1.51 -8.34 11.62
CA LYS A 203 1.13 -9.54 10.84
C LYS A 203 -0.01 -9.25 9.87
N THR A 204 0.05 -9.73 8.62
CA THR A 204 -1.04 -9.55 7.64
C THR A 204 -2.18 -10.55 7.79
N SER A 205 -1.99 -11.66 8.52
CA SER A 205 -2.99 -12.72 8.65
C SER A 205 -4.34 -12.23 9.18
N TYR A 206 -4.32 -11.23 10.07
CA TYR A 206 -5.54 -10.59 10.56
C TYR A 206 -6.25 -9.81 9.44
N GLN A 207 -5.51 -9.00 8.69
CA GLN A 207 -6.02 -8.21 7.57
C GLN A 207 -6.57 -9.09 6.45
N GLU A 208 -5.92 -10.22 6.17
CA GLU A 208 -6.41 -11.20 5.21
C GLU A 208 -7.72 -11.85 5.66
N SER A 209 -7.84 -12.16 6.96
CA SER A 209 -9.07 -12.67 7.55
C SER A 209 -10.20 -11.65 7.47
N GLU A 210 -9.91 -10.38 7.78
CA GLU A 210 -10.86 -9.27 7.64
C GLU A 210 -11.26 -9.02 6.19
N ASN A 211 -10.32 -9.11 5.24
CA ASN A 211 -10.60 -8.98 3.82
C ASN A 211 -11.48 -10.14 3.32
N ASN A 212 -11.19 -11.37 3.74
CA ASN A 212 -12.04 -12.52 3.44
C ASN A 212 -13.47 -12.32 3.99
N ARG A 213 -13.59 -11.86 5.24
CA ARG A 213 -14.89 -11.54 5.86
C ARG A 213 -15.64 -10.45 5.08
N LYS A 214 -14.94 -9.38 4.65
CA LYS A 214 -15.49 -8.33 3.74
C LYS A 214 -16.05 -8.96 2.47
N ASN A 215 -15.24 -9.79 1.82
CA ASN A 215 -15.53 -10.36 0.51
C ASN A 215 -16.70 -11.32 0.60
N VAL A 216 -16.76 -12.19 1.61
CA VAL A 216 -17.91 -13.09 1.84
C VAL A 216 -19.22 -12.32 2.03
N ARG A 217 -19.20 -11.19 2.78
CA ARG A 217 -20.38 -10.33 2.93
C ARG A 217 -20.81 -9.69 1.60
N ARG A 218 -19.85 -9.29 0.75
CA ARG A 218 -20.10 -8.64 -0.56
C ARG A 218 -20.49 -9.61 -1.67
N LEU A 219 -19.93 -10.81 -1.68
CA LEU A 219 -20.18 -11.85 -2.70
C LEU A 219 -21.64 -12.27 -2.75
N ARG A 220 -22.39 -12.10 -1.66
CA ARG A 220 -23.83 -12.38 -1.60
C ARG A 220 -24.68 -11.38 -2.40
N SER A 221 -24.14 -10.24 -2.83
CA SER A 221 -24.88 -9.21 -3.58
C SER A 221 -24.41 -8.99 -5.02
N SER A 222 -23.21 -9.44 -5.39
CA SER A 222 -22.49 -8.92 -6.56
C SER A 222 -22.73 -9.64 -7.89
N CYS A 223 -23.45 -10.75 -7.95
CA CYS A 223 -23.59 -11.51 -9.21
C CYS A 223 -24.73 -11.06 -10.13
N MET A 224 -25.51 -10.02 -9.80
CA MET A 224 -26.73 -9.63 -10.55
C MET A 224 -26.99 -8.11 -10.62
N GLN A 225 -26.02 -7.26 -10.28
CA GLN A 225 -26.25 -5.81 -10.15
C GLN A 225 -25.68 -5.00 -11.33
N ASN A 226 -26.39 -3.94 -11.74
CA ASN A 226 -25.83 -2.94 -12.67
C ASN A 226 -24.69 -2.15 -11.99
N PHE A 227 -23.90 -1.43 -12.79
CA PHE A 227 -22.73 -0.70 -12.31
C PHE A 227 -23.06 0.28 -11.17
N SER A 228 -24.08 1.14 -11.33
CA SER A 228 -24.43 2.15 -10.33
C SER A 228 -24.82 1.52 -8.99
N THR A 229 -25.63 0.46 -9.03
CA THR A 229 -26.01 -0.29 -7.83
C THR A 229 -24.78 -0.94 -7.19
N HIS A 230 -23.92 -1.58 -7.98
CA HIS A 230 -22.71 -2.23 -7.48
C HIS A 230 -21.74 -1.23 -6.84
N TYR A 231 -21.52 -0.09 -7.48
CA TYR A 231 -20.64 0.96 -6.99
C TYR A 231 -21.15 1.55 -5.68
N PHE A 232 -22.41 1.98 -5.67
CA PHE A 232 -23.04 2.58 -4.49
C PHE A 232 -23.13 1.59 -3.33
N TYR A 233 -23.48 0.33 -3.61
CA TYR A 233 -23.51 -0.73 -2.60
C TYR A 233 -22.14 -0.91 -1.93
N ASN A 234 -21.06 -1.00 -2.71
CA ASN A 234 -19.72 -1.17 -2.13
C ASN A 234 -19.31 0.04 -1.28
N TYR A 235 -19.61 1.25 -1.74
CA TYR A 235 -19.40 2.47 -0.95
C TYR A 235 -20.16 2.42 0.39
N LEU A 236 -21.45 2.09 0.37
CA LEU A 236 -22.25 1.98 1.60
C LEU A 236 -21.73 0.87 2.53
N MET A 237 -21.30 -0.26 1.98
CA MET A 237 -20.74 -1.35 2.76
C MET A 237 -19.43 -0.96 3.45
N ASP A 238 -18.57 -0.17 2.79
CA ASP A 238 -17.39 0.40 3.41
C ASP A 238 -17.76 1.39 4.54
N PHE A 239 -18.71 2.28 4.27
CA PHE A 239 -19.19 3.28 5.23
C PHE A 239 -19.76 2.63 6.50
N TYR A 240 -20.75 1.74 6.37
CA TYR A 240 -21.41 1.13 7.52
C TYR A 240 -20.50 0.20 8.30
N GLN A 241 -19.56 -0.49 7.64
CA GLN A 241 -18.54 -1.29 8.31
C GLN A 241 -17.64 -0.40 9.16
N ASN A 242 -17.18 0.72 8.62
CA ASN A 242 -16.34 1.67 9.35
C ASN A 242 -17.12 2.28 10.54
N GLU A 243 -18.39 2.64 10.37
CA GLU A 243 -19.26 3.10 11.47
C GLU A 243 -19.41 2.05 12.56
N GLU A 244 -19.63 0.78 12.21
CA GLU A 244 -19.77 -0.32 13.17
C GLU A 244 -18.49 -0.46 14.02
N ILE A 245 -17.32 -0.45 13.37
CA ILE A 245 -16.01 -0.50 14.06
C ILE A 245 -15.87 0.68 15.03
N VAL A 246 -16.16 1.89 14.56
CA VAL A 246 -16.08 3.12 15.37
C VAL A 246 -17.03 3.07 16.56
N LYS A 247 -18.27 2.61 16.36
CA LYS A 247 -19.29 2.47 17.41
C LYS A 247 -18.84 1.47 18.47
N ASN A 248 -18.28 0.33 18.05
CA ASN A 248 -17.79 -0.71 18.96
C ASN A 248 -16.56 -0.22 19.77
N GLN A 249 -15.65 0.51 19.13
CA GLN A 249 -14.52 1.16 19.81
C GLN A 249 -15.02 2.16 20.86
N LYS A 250 -15.96 3.04 20.49
CA LYS A 250 -16.58 4.00 21.41
C LYS A 250 -17.19 3.29 22.62
N ALA A 251 -18.03 2.30 22.37
CA ALA A 251 -18.73 1.55 23.42
C ALA A 251 -17.76 0.83 24.37
N THR A 252 -16.61 0.38 23.88
CA THR A 252 -15.57 -0.26 24.68
C THR A 252 -14.88 0.74 25.59
N ILE A 253 -14.46 1.90 25.06
CA ILE A 253 -13.79 2.95 25.83
C ILE A 253 -14.76 3.60 26.83
N SER A 254 -16.02 3.80 26.46
CA SER A 254 -17.02 4.40 27.36
C SER A 254 -17.29 3.57 28.62
N LYS A 255 -17.02 2.26 28.62
CA LYS A 255 -17.19 1.41 29.80
C LYS A 255 -16.12 1.63 30.88
N ILE A 256 -14.97 2.20 30.52
CA ILE A 256 -13.83 2.39 31.42
C ILE A 256 -13.63 3.86 31.85
N LEU A 257 -14.47 4.77 31.37
CA LEU A 257 -14.39 6.19 31.73
C LEU A 257 -14.72 6.41 33.20
N LYS A 258 -13.95 7.27 33.86
CA LYS A 258 -14.28 7.76 35.21
C LYS A 258 -15.44 8.77 35.17
N PRO A 259 -16.13 9.03 36.30
CA PRO A 259 -17.25 9.98 36.34
C PRO A 259 -16.92 11.41 35.91
N ASN A 260 -15.67 11.84 36.10
CA ASN A 260 -15.15 13.15 35.71
C ASN A 260 -14.49 13.16 34.34
N GLU A 261 -14.55 12.06 33.59
CA GLU A 261 -13.94 11.95 32.27
C GLU A 261 -15.02 11.99 31.17
N GLU A 262 -14.63 12.50 30.01
CA GLU A 262 -15.40 12.48 28.79
C GLU A 262 -14.57 11.95 27.61
N LEU A 263 -15.27 11.30 26.68
CA LEU A 263 -14.66 10.77 25.47
C LEU A 263 -14.95 11.71 24.31
N ILE A 264 -13.90 12.35 23.79
CA ILE A 264 -13.99 13.29 22.66
C ILE A 264 -13.18 12.79 21.47
N ARG A 265 -13.36 13.45 20.31
CA ARG A 265 -12.55 13.22 19.12
C ARG A 265 -11.53 14.35 18.98
N ASP A 266 -10.26 14.00 18.77
CA ASP A 266 -9.22 14.98 18.45
C ASP A 266 -9.27 15.41 16.97
N THR A 267 -8.38 16.32 16.57
CA THR A 267 -8.26 16.81 15.17
C THR A 267 -7.97 15.69 14.16
N TYR A 268 -7.44 14.55 14.61
CA TYR A 268 -7.18 13.37 13.80
C TYR A 268 -8.29 12.32 13.90
N MET A 269 -9.44 12.71 14.47
CA MET A 269 -10.59 11.84 14.68
C MET A 269 -10.28 10.62 15.54
N ARG A 270 -9.24 10.66 16.39
CA ARG A 270 -9.00 9.61 17.40
C ARG A 270 -9.87 9.84 18.61
N PHE A 271 -10.23 8.77 19.29
CA PHE A 271 -10.85 8.89 20.61
C PHE A 271 -9.78 9.25 21.64
N ILE A 272 -10.00 10.33 22.39
CA ILE A 272 -9.17 10.73 23.52
C ILE A 272 -10.06 10.94 24.75
N VAL A 273 -9.52 10.63 25.92
CA VAL A 273 -10.18 10.87 27.21
C VAL A 273 -9.72 12.22 27.73
N LYS A 274 -10.69 13.07 28.10
CA LYS A 274 -10.44 14.40 28.66
C LYS A 274 -11.17 14.52 29.99
N GLU A 275 -10.57 15.17 30.98
CA GLU A 275 -11.27 15.53 32.20
C GLU A 275 -12.28 16.66 31.91
N ARG A 276 -13.46 16.54 32.53
CA ARG A 276 -14.55 17.52 32.44
C ARG A 276 -14.24 18.80 33.21
#